data_AF-A0A4V2UI70-F1
#
_entry.id   AF-A0A4V2UI70-F1
#
_cell.length_a   1.000
_cell.length_b   1.000
_cell.length_c   1.000
_cell.angle_alpha   90.00
_cell.angle_beta   90.00
_cell.angle_gamma   90.00
#
_symmetry.space_group_name_H-M   'P 1'
#
loop_
_entity.id
_entity.type
_entity.pdbx_description
1 polymer ?
#
loop_
_entity_poly.entity_id
_entity_poly.type
_entity_poly.pdbx_seq_one_letter_code
_entity_poly.pdbx_strand_id
1 'polypeptide(L)'
;MYSDAINLAKLSISLTENESNGDVLARNSVLNSIFSLEAAANCFLDCCDQPKSLSKSFDKLAMVEKYELLLLYKNREKRLDRGSAIVQKVSELVSKRNSYVHPRPKSIEPQYEKNEITERDYQFSKNSLLSSSMGFPENPMEWNGENAVQAINAVSDFMSMFLIEMCELTPKDSMQFLCDELYEDGVFKVMFGKEWSGHIIYARREWGVKSSFVYEPYLSASLT
;
A
#
# COMPACT_ATOMS: atom_id res chain seq x y z
N MET A 1 -4.64 2.81 8.38
CA MET A 1 -3.55 2.56 7.39
C MET A 1 -3.81 3.21 6.03
N TYR A 2 -4.85 2.83 5.27
CA TYR A 2 -5.06 3.40 3.92
C TYR A 2 -5.28 4.92 3.93
N SER A 3 -6.16 5.41 4.80
CA SER A 3 -6.38 6.85 5.00
C SER A 3 -5.15 7.58 5.55
N ASP A 4 -4.39 6.94 6.44
CA ASP A 4 -3.14 7.52 6.95
C ASP A 4 -2.11 7.70 5.85
N ALA A 5 -2.01 6.73 4.91
CA ALA A 5 -1.15 6.86 3.75
C ALA A 5 -1.48 8.14 2.96
N ILE A 6 -2.76 8.40 2.72
CA ILE A 6 -3.22 9.61 2.04
C ILE A 6 -2.85 10.86 2.84
N ASN A 7 -3.11 10.89 4.14
CA ASN A 7 -2.78 12.06 4.96
C ASN A 7 -1.27 12.34 4.96
N LEU A 8 -0.45 11.32 5.09
CA LEU A 8 1.01 11.42 5.08
C LEU A 8 1.53 11.93 3.73
N ALA A 9 0.98 11.46 2.61
CA ALA A 9 1.33 11.96 1.28
C ALA A 9 0.94 13.44 1.13
N LYS A 10 -0.25 13.81 1.60
CA LYS A 10 -0.75 15.19 1.56
C LYS A 10 0.16 16.11 2.36
N LEU A 11 0.52 15.71 3.59
CA LEU A 11 1.42 16.47 4.44
C LEU A 11 2.81 16.59 3.79
N SER A 12 3.35 15.48 3.27
CA SER A 12 4.63 15.46 2.54
C SER A 12 4.68 16.47 1.41
N ILE A 13 3.63 16.55 0.58
CA ILE A 13 3.53 17.49 -0.55
C ILE A 13 3.35 18.94 -0.08
N SER A 14 2.69 19.14 1.06
CA SER A 14 2.42 20.48 1.59
C SER A 14 3.59 21.12 2.33
N LEU A 15 4.59 20.33 2.75
CA LEU A 15 5.78 20.85 3.39
C LEU A 15 6.64 21.59 2.36
N THR A 16 7.19 22.73 2.79
CA THR A 16 8.09 23.51 1.94
C THR A 16 9.48 22.86 1.87
N GLU A 17 10.27 23.13 0.83
CA GLU A 17 11.62 22.55 0.64
C GLU A 17 12.57 22.74 1.84
N ASN A 18 12.29 23.70 2.73
CA ASN A 18 13.08 23.99 3.93
C ASN A 18 12.69 23.13 5.16
N GLU A 19 11.61 22.34 5.09
CA GLU A 19 11.14 21.48 6.18
C GLU A 19 11.62 20.05 5.95
N SER A 20 12.65 19.61 6.69
CA SER A 20 13.41 18.37 6.43
C SER A 20 12.64 17.05 6.64
N ASN A 21 11.31 17.09 6.76
CA ASN A 21 10.47 15.92 7.06
C ASN A 21 9.60 15.46 5.88
N GLY A 22 9.60 16.17 4.75
CA GLY A 22 8.83 15.80 3.55
C GLY A 22 9.06 14.35 3.11
N ASP A 23 10.31 13.94 2.94
CA ASP A 23 10.67 12.60 2.50
C ASP A 23 10.37 11.53 3.56
N VAL A 24 10.46 11.87 4.84
CA VAL A 24 10.09 10.96 5.94
C VAL A 24 8.58 10.66 5.86
N LEU A 25 7.76 11.69 5.66
CA LEU A 25 6.32 11.53 5.50
C LEU A 25 5.97 10.76 4.23
N ALA A 26 6.65 11.04 3.11
CA ALA A 26 6.50 10.29 1.86
C ALA A 26 6.81 8.80 2.05
N ARG A 27 7.96 8.47 2.67
CA ARG A 27 8.32 7.09 2.97
C ARG A 27 7.27 6.39 3.83
N ASN A 28 6.80 7.06 4.89
CA ASN A 28 5.77 6.51 5.76
C ASN A 28 4.43 6.34 5.02
N SER A 29 4.10 7.24 4.09
CA SER A 29 2.92 7.10 3.23
C SER A 29 3.00 5.84 2.37
N VAL A 30 4.11 5.64 1.65
CA VAL A 30 4.35 4.44 0.82
C VAL A 30 4.22 3.16 1.66
N LEU A 31 4.84 3.13 2.85
CA LEU A 31 4.75 1.99 3.75
C LEU A 31 3.32 1.74 4.24
N ASN A 32 2.58 2.79 4.60
CA ASN A 32 1.18 2.67 5.02
C ASN A 32 0.26 2.19 3.89
N SER A 33 0.54 2.57 2.64
CA SER A 33 -0.17 2.01 1.48
C SER A 33 0.03 0.49 1.42
N ILE A 34 1.26 0.01 1.60
CA ILE A 34 1.57 -1.42 1.54
C ILE A 34 0.98 -2.17 2.73
N PHE A 35 1.09 -1.61 3.94
CA PHE A 35 0.49 -2.20 5.12
C PHE A 35 -1.03 -2.28 5.02
N SER A 36 -1.69 -1.37 4.30
CA SER A 36 -3.13 -1.47 4.07
C SER A 36 -3.53 -2.71 3.26
N LEU A 37 -2.72 -3.14 2.30
CA LEU A 37 -2.93 -4.39 1.58
C LEU A 37 -2.71 -5.60 2.49
N GLU A 38 -1.65 -5.58 3.29
CA GLU A 38 -1.36 -6.68 4.23
C GLU A 38 -2.44 -6.83 5.30
N ALA A 39 -2.90 -5.72 5.86
CA ALA A 39 -4.01 -5.68 6.80
C ALA A 39 -5.28 -6.25 6.15
N ALA A 40 -5.64 -5.79 4.95
CA ALA A 40 -6.82 -6.29 4.25
C ALA A 40 -6.76 -7.80 3.96
N ALA A 41 -5.59 -8.28 3.51
CA ALA A 41 -5.39 -9.71 3.29
C ALA A 41 -5.55 -10.52 4.58
N ASN A 42 -5.01 -10.03 5.69
CA ASN A 42 -5.12 -10.69 6.99
C ASN A 42 -6.57 -10.68 7.52
N CYS A 43 -7.26 -9.53 7.46
CA CYS A 43 -8.68 -9.43 7.85
C CYS A 43 -9.54 -10.43 7.07
N PHE A 44 -9.29 -10.57 5.78
CA PHE A 44 -10.03 -11.53 4.97
C PHE A 44 -9.70 -12.98 5.32
N LEU A 45 -8.42 -13.30 5.52
CA LEU A 45 -8.01 -14.65 5.95
C LEU A 45 -8.69 -15.02 7.28
N ASP A 46 -8.85 -14.07 8.20
CA ASP A 46 -9.59 -14.30 9.46
C ASP A 46 -11.09 -14.53 9.24
N CYS A 47 -11.68 -13.99 8.17
CA CYS A 47 -13.06 -14.28 7.77
C CYS A 47 -13.23 -15.63 7.06
N CYS A 48 -12.15 -16.29 6.65
CA CYS A 48 -12.23 -17.63 6.06
C CYS A 48 -12.39 -18.66 7.18
N ASP A 49 -13.42 -19.50 7.10
CA ASP A 49 -13.63 -20.57 8.08
C ASP A 49 -12.54 -21.64 7.91
N GLN A 50 -11.47 -21.51 8.71
CA GLN A 50 -10.26 -22.32 8.57
C GLN A 50 -9.80 -22.91 9.91
N PRO A 51 -9.30 -24.15 9.93
CA PRO A 51 -8.69 -24.74 11.11
C PRO A 51 -7.57 -23.85 11.68
N LYS A 52 -7.56 -23.63 13.00
CA LYS A 52 -6.52 -22.82 13.68
C LYS A 52 -5.09 -23.32 13.43
N SER A 53 -4.93 -24.61 13.12
CA SER A 53 -3.63 -25.19 12.74
C SER A 53 -3.08 -24.65 11.42
N LEU A 54 -3.95 -24.21 10.51
CA LEU A 54 -3.58 -23.66 9.20
C LEU A 54 -3.28 -22.16 9.23
N SER A 55 -3.82 -21.42 10.20
CA SER A 55 -3.60 -19.95 10.32
C SER A 55 -2.11 -19.59 10.32
N LYS A 56 -1.29 -20.28 11.12
CA LYS A 56 0.17 -20.07 11.17
C LYS A 56 0.90 -20.33 9.85
N SER A 57 0.29 -21.11 8.96
CA SER A 57 0.87 -21.38 7.63
C SER A 57 0.52 -20.26 6.66
N PHE A 58 -0.68 -19.69 6.75
CA PHE A 58 -1.10 -18.55 5.94
C PHE A 58 -0.31 -17.28 6.24
N ASP A 59 0.15 -17.10 7.48
CA ASP A 59 1.04 -15.98 7.85
C ASP A 59 2.35 -15.98 7.07
N LYS A 60 2.83 -17.15 6.63
CA LYS A 60 4.09 -17.31 5.90
C LYS A 60 3.96 -17.07 4.40
N LEU A 61 2.74 -16.98 3.88
CA LEU A 61 2.50 -16.73 2.46
C LEU A 61 2.95 -15.32 2.08
N ALA A 62 3.55 -15.20 0.92
CA ALA A 62 3.81 -13.89 0.33
C ALA A 62 2.49 -13.16 0.09
N MET A 63 2.52 -11.83 0.07
CA MET A 63 1.28 -11.03 -0.02
C MET A 63 0.43 -11.38 -1.25
N VAL A 64 1.03 -11.52 -2.44
CA VAL A 64 0.30 -11.92 -3.65
C VAL A 64 -0.32 -13.32 -3.52
N GLU A 65 0.37 -14.25 -2.86
CA GLU A 65 -0.13 -15.62 -2.62
C GLU A 65 -1.31 -15.63 -1.66
N LYS A 66 -1.32 -14.74 -0.66
CA LYS A 66 -2.49 -14.52 0.19
C LYS A 66 -3.69 -14.15 -0.69
N TYR A 67 -3.56 -13.11 -1.53
CA TYR A 67 -4.65 -12.67 -2.41
C TYR A 67 -5.12 -13.74 -3.40
N GLU A 68 -4.22 -14.58 -3.93
CA GLU A 68 -4.63 -15.73 -4.76
C GLU A 68 -5.44 -16.76 -3.99
N LEU A 69 -5.03 -17.08 -2.75
CA LEU A 69 -5.78 -17.97 -1.88
C LEU A 69 -7.17 -17.38 -1.55
N LEU A 70 -7.23 -16.07 -1.28
CA LEU A 70 -8.49 -15.37 -1.05
C LEU A 70 -9.42 -15.44 -2.27
N LEU A 71 -8.87 -15.21 -3.46
CA LEU A 71 -9.63 -15.30 -4.70
C LEU A 71 -10.13 -16.73 -4.93
N LEU A 72 -9.31 -17.74 -4.66
CA LEU A 72 -9.73 -19.14 -4.72
C LEU A 72 -10.89 -19.44 -3.75
N TYR A 73 -10.93 -18.79 -2.60
CA TYR A 73 -12.02 -18.96 -1.64
C TYR A 73 -13.32 -18.27 -2.11
N LYS A 74 -13.24 -17.04 -2.64
CA LYS A 74 -14.43 -16.27 -3.05
C LYS A 74 -14.93 -16.58 -4.46
N ASN A 75 -14.03 -16.73 -5.42
CA ASN A 75 -14.36 -16.91 -6.82
C ASN A 75 -13.39 -17.89 -7.49
N ARG A 76 -13.70 -19.19 -7.39
CA ARG A 76 -12.86 -20.29 -7.88
C ARG A 76 -12.62 -20.27 -9.39
N GLU A 77 -13.45 -19.57 -10.14
CA GLU A 77 -13.38 -19.49 -11.61
C GLU A 77 -12.36 -18.44 -12.08
N LYS A 78 -12.05 -17.46 -11.23
CA LYS A 78 -11.07 -16.43 -11.54
C LYS A 78 -9.67 -16.78 -11.06
N ARG A 79 -8.68 -16.20 -11.72
CA ARG A 79 -7.25 -16.31 -11.40
C ARG A 79 -6.62 -14.94 -11.45
N LEU A 80 -5.72 -14.68 -10.52
CA LEU A 80 -4.97 -13.43 -10.50
C LEU A 80 -3.90 -13.48 -11.59
N ASP A 81 -4.01 -12.58 -12.57
CA ASP A 81 -2.99 -12.44 -13.59
C ASP A 81 -1.77 -11.71 -13.01
N ARG A 82 -0.77 -12.49 -12.58
CA ARG A 82 0.52 -11.97 -12.08
C ARG A 82 1.29 -11.15 -13.12
N GLY A 83 0.99 -11.34 -14.41
CA GLY A 83 1.57 -10.57 -15.51
C GLY A 83 0.91 -9.20 -15.72
N SER A 84 -0.26 -8.96 -15.12
CA SER A 84 -0.97 -7.69 -15.27
C SER A 84 -0.19 -6.54 -14.62
N ALA A 85 -0.24 -5.37 -15.25
CA ALA A 85 0.46 -4.19 -14.75
C ALA A 85 0.07 -3.85 -13.30
N ILE A 86 -1.20 -4.02 -12.92
CA ILE A 86 -1.69 -3.72 -11.57
C ILE A 86 -1.03 -4.65 -10.53
N VAL A 87 -0.95 -5.95 -10.80
CA VAL A 87 -0.32 -6.93 -9.89
C VAL A 87 1.19 -6.74 -9.83
N GLN A 88 1.83 -6.42 -10.96
CA GLN A 88 3.27 -6.13 -11.00
C GLN A 88 3.63 -4.91 -10.15
N LYS A 89 2.86 -3.82 -10.25
CA LYS A 89 3.07 -2.61 -9.43
C LYS A 89 3.02 -2.92 -7.94
N VAL A 90 1.99 -3.65 -7.48
CA VAL A 90 1.87 -4.04 -6.06
C VAL A 90 3.00 -4.99 -5.64
N SER A 91 3.35 -5.97 -6.47
CA SER A 91 4.46 -6.89 -6.18
C SER A 91 5.79 -6.14 -6.00
N GLU A 92 6.01 -5.13 -6.82
CA GLU A 92 7.18 -4.27 -6.75
C GLU A 92 7.17 -3.40 -5.47
N LEU A 93 6.03 -2.82 -5.08
CA LEU A 93 5.90 -2.11 -3.80
C LEU A 93 6.28 -3.02 -2.62
N VAL A 94 5.78 -4.25 -2.59
CA VAL A 94 6.11 -5.23 -1.54
C VAL A 94 7.59 -5.54 -1.50
N SER A 95 8.20 -5.76 -2.67
CA SER A 95 9.63 -6.02 -2.78
C SER A 95 10.46 -4.86 -2.21
N LYS A 96 10.05 -3.63 -2.51
CA LYS A 96 10.67 -2.40 -1.99
C LYS A 96 10.51 -2.29 -0.47
N ARG A 97 9.31 -2.54 0.08
CA ARG A 97 9.09 -2.60 1.53
C ARG A 97 9.99 -3.63 2.19
N ASN A 98 10.05 -4.85 1.65
CA ASN A 98 10.89 -5.91 2.18
C ASN A 98 12.36 -5.52 2.21
N SER A 99 12.85 -4.88 1.13
CA SER A 99 14.23 -4.40 1.05
C SER A 99 14.53 -3.28 2.05
N TYR A 100 13.54 -2.43 2.34
CA TYR A 100 13.65 -1.36 3.33
C TYR A 100 13.64 -1.88 4.77
N VAL A 101 12.71 -2.76 5.14
CA VAL A 101 12.56 -3.26 6.53
C VAL A 101 13.50 -4.41 6.87
N HIS A 102 14.04 -5.09 5.86
CA HIS A 102 15.02 -6.16 6.00
C HIS A 102 16.25 -5.84 5.14
N PRO A 103 17.05 -4.81 5.51
CA PRO A 103 18.20 -4.40 4.73
C PRO A 103 19.18 -5.57 4.63
N ARG A 104 19.31 -6.13 3.42
CA ARG A 104 20.36 -7.11 3.12
C ARG A 104 21.58 -6.34 2.62
N PRO A 105 22.79 -6.61 3.17
CA PRO A 105 24.01 -6.07 2.59
C PRO A 105 24.07 -6.49 1.11
N LYS A 106 23.91 -5.55 0.19
CA LYS A 106 24.21 -5.81 -1.22
C LYS A 106 25.73 -5.89 -1.29
N SER A 107 26.26 -7.01 -1.78
CA SER A 107 27.66 -7.08 -2.19
C SER A 107 27.78 -6.20 -3.43
N ILE A 108 27.99 -4.91 -3.21
CA ILE A 108 28.40 -3.99 -4.25
C ILE A 108 29.86 -4.34 -4.46
N GLU A 109 30.21 -4.90 -5.63
CA GLU A 109 31.61 -4.93 -6.04
C GLU A 109 32.11 -3.48 -5.97
N PRO A 110 33.08 -3.17 -5.10
CA PRO A 110 33.57 -1.80 -4.99
C PRO A 110 34.06 -1.34 -6.35
N GLN A 111 33.39 -0.35 -6.93
CA GLN A 111 33.91 0.36 -8.09
C GLN A 111 35.03 1.25 -7.58
N TYR A 112 36.26 0.75 -7.67
CA TYR A 112 37.44 1.51 -7.28
C TYR A 112 37.74 2.56 -8.35
N GLU A 113 37.37 3.81 -8.09
CA GLU A 113 38.10 4.93 -8.71
C GLU A 113 39.44 5.07 -7.98
N LYS A 114 40.55 5.03 -8.73
CA LYS A 114 41.88 5.32 -8.19
C LYS A 114 41.96 6.79 -7.78
N ASN A 115 41.55 7.09 -6.55
CA ASN A 115 41.91 8.33 -5.90
C ASN A 115 42.74 8.01 -4.65
N GLU A 116 43.95 8.56 -4.63
CA GLU A 116 44.92 8.47 -3.55
C GLU A 116 44.40 9.23 -2.32
N ILE A 117 43.50 8.63 -1.51
CA ILE A 117 43.31 8.94 -0.08
C ILE A 117 42.49 7.78 0.53
N THR A 118 43.01 7.21 1.60
CA THR A 118 42.49 6.04 2.33
C THR A 118 41.32 6.38 3.26
N GLU A 119 40.21 6.86 2.72
CA GLU A 119 38.92 6.83 3.43
C GLU A 119 37.91 6.05 2.59
N ARG A 120 37.41 4.95 3.18
CA ARG A 120 36.41 4.10 2.54
C ARG A 120 35.05 4.77 2.66
N ASP A 121 34.77 5.72 1.79
CA ASP A 121 33.41 6.25 1.65
C ASP A 121 32.55 5.19 0.95
N TYR A 122 31.71 4.50 1.73
CA TYR A 122 30.60 3.73 1.19
C TYR A 122 29.58 4.71 0.59
N GLN A 123 29.77 5.09 -0.66
CA GLN A 123 28.77 5.83 -1.41
C GLN A 123 27.70 4.84 -1.90
N PHE A 124 26.50 4.91 -1.32
CA PHE A 124 25.32 4.39 -2.01
C PHE A 124 25.22 5.13 -3.35
N SER A 125 25.05 4.40 -4.45
CA SER A 125 24.83 4.99 -5.78
C SER A 125 23.84 6.13 -5.68
N LYS A 126 24.28 7.36 -5.97
CA LYS A 126 23.45 8.58 -5.89
C LYS A 126 22.31 8.61 -6.90
N ASN A 127 22.36 7.73 -7.90
CA ASN A 127 21.29 7.53 -8.87
C ASN A 127 20.77 6.12 -8.68
N SER A 128 19.65 6.00 -8.00
CA SER A 128 18.89 4.76 -8.01
C SER A 128 18.43 4.47 -9.44
N LEU A 129 18.57 3.21 -9.89
CA LEU A 129 17.78 2.74 -11.04
C LEU A 129 16.30 2.97 -10.72
N LEU A 130 15.54 3.51 -11.67
CA LEU A 130 14.08 3.57 -11.54
C LEU A 130 13.54 2.16 -11.80
N SER A 131 12.55 1.76 -11.03
CA SER A 131 11.89 0.48 -11.25
C SER A 131 11.09 0.47 -12.54
N SER A 132 11.04 -0.70 -13.17
CA SER A 132 10.51 -0.85 -14.53
C SER A 132 9.01 -0.65 -14.64
N SER A 133 8.23 -0.85 -13.57
CA SER A 133 6.75 -0.83 -13.66
C SER A 133 6.08 0.43 -13.09
N MET A 134 6.68 1.08 -12.08
CA MET A 134 6.13 2.31 -11.48
C MET A 134 7.00 3.55 -11.67
N GLY A 135 8.26 3.41 -12.09
CA GLY A 135 9.21 4.53 -12.06
C GLY A 135 9.57 4.94 -10.63
N PHE A 136 9.55 4.00 -9.69
CA PHE A 136 9.91 4.23 -8.29
C PHE A 136 11.42 4.14 -8.11
N PRO A 137 12.05 5.06 -7.34
CA PRO A 137 13.40 4.84 -6.86
C PRO A 137 13.50 3.49 -6.12
N GLU A 138 14.53 2.70 -6.43
CA GLU A 138 14.96 1.53 -5.64
C GLU A 138 15.43 1.93 -4.25
N ASN A 139 16.07 3.09 -4.13
CA ASN A 139 16.49 3.63 -2.85
C ASN A 139 15.31 4.31 -2.13
N PRO A 140 14.84 3.79 -0.98
CA PRO A 140 13.72 4.38 -0.26
C PRO A 140 14.01 5.80 0.24
N MET A 141 15.29 6.17 0.40
CA MET A 141 15.69 7.51 0.83
C MET A 141 15.38 8.59 -0.22
N GLU A 142 15.14 8.19 -1.48
CA GLU A 142 14.78 9.08 -2.58
C GLU A 142 13.26 9.20 -2.79
N TRP A 143 12.45 8.52 -1.97
CA TRP A 143 10.99 8.61 -2.10
C TRP A 143 10.47 9.95 -1.62
N ASN A 144 9.70 10.61 -2.48
CA ASN A 144 9.08 11.91 -2.24
C ASN A 144 7.54 11.83 -2.32
N GLY A 145 6.87 12.97 -2.15
CA GLY A 145 5.41 13.06 -2.18
C GLY A 145 4.77 12.52 -3.45
N GLU A 146 5.40 12.66 -4.61
CA GLU A 146 4.90 12.10 -5.87
C GLU A 146 4.95 10.56 -5.85
N ASN A 147 6.05 9.98 -5.35
CA ASN A 147 6.13 8.53 -5.18
C ASN A 147 5.07 8.02 -4.20
N ALA A 148 4.78 8.77 -3.13
CA ALA A 148 3.72 8.43 -2.20
C ALA A 148 2.33 8.36 -2.89
N VAL A 149 2.01 9.33 -3.74
CA VAL A 149 0.76 9.34 -4.53
C VAL A 149 0.71 8.17 -5.52
N GLN A 150 1.83 7.81 -6.15
CA GLN A 150 1.91 6.65 -7.03
C GLN A 150 1.66 5.34 -6.28
N ALA A 151 2.21 5.16 -5.06
CA ALA A 151 1.94 3.99 -4.22
C ALA A 151 0.46 3.89 -3.86
N ILE A 152 -0.16 5.00 -3.45
CA ILE A 152 -1.59 5.06 -3.13
C ILE A 152 -2.42 4.64 -4.34
N ASN A 153 -2.12 5.18 -5.53
CA ASN A 153 -2.83 4.80 -6.76
C ASN A 153 -2.66 3.31 -7.09
N ALA A 154 -1.45 2.76 -7.02
CA ALA A 154 -1.20 1.35 -7.29
C ALA A 154 -1.97 0.43 -6.33
N VAL A 155 -1.99 0.76 -5.03
CA VAL A 155 -2.77 0.04 -4.02
C VAL A 155 -4.27 0.17 -4.29
N SER A 156 -4.73 1.38 -4.60
CA SER A 156 -6.16 1.65 -4.83
C SER A 156 -6.68 0.94 -6.09
N ASP A 157 -5.93 0.99 -7.19
CA ASP A 157 -6.24 0.25 -8.43
C ASP A 157 -6.30 -1.25 -8.17
N PHE A 158 -5.33 -1.79 -7.41
CA PHE A 158 -5.33 -3.21 -7.05
C PHE A 158 -6.52 -3.58 -6.18
N MET A 159 -6.85 -2.80 -5.15
CA MET A 159 -7.99 -3.09 -4.28
C MET A 159 -9.33 -2.98 -5.02
N SER A 160 -9.46 -1.99 -5.91
CA SER A 160 -10.63 -1.85 -6.79
C SER A 160 -10.77 -3.05 -7.71
N MET A 161 -9.72 -3.45 -8.41
CA MET A 161 -9.74 -4.63 -9.27
C MET A 161 -9.99 -5.91 -8.46
N PHE A 162 -9.27 -6.13 -7.36
CA PHE A 162 -9.34 -7.36 -6.59
C PHE A 162 -10.68 -7.52 -5.85
N LEU A 163 -11.11 -6.53 -5.07
CA LEU A 163 -12.31 -6.66 -4.23
C LEU A 163 -13.59 -6.56 -5.06
N ILE A 164 -13.66 -5.60 -5.98
CA ILE A 164 -14.88 -5.32 -6.74
C ILE A 164 -14.96 -6.18 -8.00
N GLU A 165 -13.91 -6.20 -8.83
CA GLU A 165 -14.01 -6.88 -10.12
C GLU A 165 -13.74 -8.38 -10.01
N MET A 166 -12.76 -8.80 -9.20
CA MET A 166 -12.41 -10.22 -9.07
C MET A 166 -13.28 -10.94 -8.04
N CYS A 167 -13.32 -10.42 -6.80
CA CYS A 167 -14.10 -11.02 -5.72
C CYS A 167 -15.60 -10.69 -5.78
N GLU A 168 -16.01 -9.75 -6.65
CA GLU A 168 -17.42 -9.36 -6.83
C GLU A 168 -18.10 -8.89 -5.53
N LEU A 169 -17.31 -8.29 -4.63
CA LEU A 169 -17.82 -7.72 -3.41
C LEU A 169 -18.52 -6.39 -3.69
N THR A 170 -19.52 -6.08 -2.88
CA THR A 170 -20.05 -4.71 -2.86
C THR A 170 -19.03 -3.76 -2.22
N PRO A 171 -19.07 -2.45 -2.51
CA PRO A 171 -18.24 -1.48 -1.80
C PRO A 171 -18.49 -1.50 -0.28
N LYS A 172 -19.71 -1.81 0.15
CA LYS A 172 -20.05 -1.95 1.57
C LYS A 172 -19.31 -3.13 2.20
N ASP A 173 -19.36 -4.31 1.59
CA ASP A 173 -18.68 -5.49 2.13
C ASP A 173 -17.14 -5.36 2.05
N SER A 174 -16.65 -4.65 1.04
CA SER A 174 -15.21 -4.37 0.86
C SER A 174 -14.62 -3.56 2.01
N MET A 175 -15.41 -2.66 2.61
CA MET A 175 -14.97 -1.78 3.69
C MET A 175 -14.59 -2.55 4.97
N GLN A 176 -15.19 -3.71 5.22
CA GLN A 176 -14.88 -4.56 6.38
C GLN A 176 -13.41 -5.02 6.41
N PHE A 177 -12.72 -5.01 5.27
CA PHE A 177 -11.31 -5.38 5.17
C PHE A 177 -10.37 -4.17 5.25
N LEU A 178 -10.91 -2.96 5.28
CA LEU A 178 -10.16 -1.70 5.19
C LEU A 178 -10.30 -0.83 6.43
N CYS A 179 -11.38 -1.02 7.17
CA CYS A 179 -11.68 -0.29 8.38
C CYS A 179 -12.40 -1.17 9.40
N ASP A 180 -12.07 -0.97 10.68
CA ASP A 180 -12.89 -1.39 11.81
C ASP A 180 -14.29 -0.76 11.75
N GLU A 181 -15.30 -1.61 11.92
CA GLU A 181 -16.70 -1.23 12.04
C GLU A 181 -17.15 -1.46 13.50
N LEU A 182 -17.83 -0.46 14.08
CA LEU A 182 -18.57 -0.59 15.33
C LEU A 182 -20.04 -0.85 15.02
N TYR A 183 -20.61 -1.85 15.69
CA TYR A 183 -22.05 -2.00 15.75
C TYR A 183 -22.59 -1.25 16.98
N GLU A 184 -23.27 -0.13 16.75
CA GLU A 184 -23.82 0.72 17.80
C GLU A 184 -25.24 1.17 17.41
N ASP A 185 -26.18 1.14 18.35
CA ASP A 185 -27.58 1.56 18.14
C ASP A 185 -28.32 0.87 16.98
N GLY A 186 -27.96 -0.39 16.69
CA GLY A 186 -28.56 -1.14 15.58
C GLY A 186 -28.00 -0.78 14.20
N VAL A 187 -26.92 0.00 14.13
CA VAL A 187 -26.29 0.46 12.88
C VAL A 187 -24.78 0.17 12.91
N PHE A 188 -24.25 -0.34 11.80
CA PHE A 188 -22.80 -0.42 11.60
C PHE A 188 -22.25 0.97 11.25
N LYS A 189 -21.41 1.50 12.14
CA LYS A 189 -20.67 2.75 11.98
C LYS A 189 -19.22 2.41 11.70
N VAL A 190 -18.62 3.03 10.68
CA VAL A 190 -17.16 2.95 10.48
C VAL A 190 -16.49 3.70 11.62
N MET A 191 -15.49 3.09 12.28
CA MET A 191 -14.82 3.69 13.44
C MET A 191 -14.05 4.97 13.13
N PHE A 192 -13.76 5.22 11.86
CA PHE A 192 -12.95 6.33 11.44
C PHE A 192 -13.84 7.54 11.22
N GLY A 193 -13.71 8.54 12.11
CA GLY A 193 -14.48 9.79 12.07
C GLY A 193 -14.28 10.62 10.80
N LYS A 194 -14.75 11.88 10.81
CA LYS A 194 -14.78 12.79 9.64
C LYS A 194 -13.44 12.96 8.90
N GLU A 195 -12.31 12.72 9.58
CA GLU A 195 -10.97 12.84 8.98
C GLU A 195 -10.71 11.79 7.90
N TRP A 196 -11.18 10.55 8.09
CA TRP A 196 -10.89 9.46 7.16
C TRP A 196 -11.53 9.68 5.80
N SER A 197 -12.81 10.00 5.78
CA SER A 197 -13.54 10.33 4.55
C SER A 197 -12.99 11.59 3.90
N GLY A 198 -12.59 12.59 4.70
CA GLY A 198 -11.91 13.79 4.21
C GLY A 198 -10.65 13.47 3.42
N HIS A 199 -9.84 12.52 3.89
CA HIS A 199 -8.66 12.05 3.16
C HIS A 199 -9.04 11.36 1.84
N ILE A 200 -10.01 10.44 1.86
CA ILE A 200 -10.44 9.75 0.64
C ILE A 200 -10.99 10.74 -0.41
N ILE A 201 -11.85 11.67 0.00
CA ILE A 201 -12.43 12.70 -0.88
C ILE A 201 -11.31 13.56 -1.47
N TYR A 202 -10.34 13.98 -0.65
CA TYR A 202 -9.19 14.74 -1.11
C TYR A 202 -8.38 13.96 -2.16
N ALA A 203 -8.02 12.70 -1.88
CA ALA A 203 -7.24 11.88 -2.80
C ALA A 203 -7.96 11.64 -4.15
N ARG A 204 -9.28 11.43 -4.14
CA ARG A 204 -10.08 11.32 -5.36
C ARG A 204 -10.03 12.62 -6.18
N ARG A 205 -10.19 13.77 -5.52
CA ARG A 205 -10.30 15.06 -6.18
C ARG A 205 -8.96 15.57 -6.70
N GLU A 206 -7.92 15.52 -5.87
CA GLU A 206 -6.62 16.12 -6.18
C GLU A 206 -5.69 15.17 -6.92
N TRP A 207 -5.80 13.86 -6.68
CA TRP A 207 -4.85 12.86 -7.21
C TRP A 207 -5.50 11.83 -8.13
N GLY A 208 -6.80 11.93 -8.39
CA GLY A 208 -7.52 11.01 -9.27
C GLY A 208 -7.58 9.57 -8.76
N VAL A 209 -7.38 9.35 -7.45
CA VAL A 209 -7.32 8.00 -6.86
C VAL A 209 -8.67 7.30 -7.03
N LYS A 210 -8.66 6.13 -7.69
CA LYS A 210 -9.86 5.29 -7.85
C LYS A 210 -10.10 4.45 -6.61
N SER A 211 -11.13 4.75 -5.84
CA SER A 211 -11.50 3.93 -4.67
C SER A 211 -12.91 3.38 -4.78
N SER A 212 -13.17 2.59 -5.83
CA SER A 212 -14.49 1.96 -6.06
C SER A 212 -14.90 0.98 -4.95
N PHE A 213 -13.94 0.53 -4.15
CA PHE A 213 -14.14 -0.29 -2.95
C PHE A 213 -14.65 0.49 -1.73
N VAL A 214 -14.74 1.83 -1.81
CA VAL A 214 -15.25 2.66 -0.71
C VAL A 214 -16.75 2.88 -0.87
N TYR A 215 -17.50 2.59 0.18
CA TYR A 215 -18.95 2.78 0.20
C TYR A 215 -19.31 4.27 0.33
N GLU A 216 -19.90 4.85 -0.72
CA GLU A 216 -20.19 6.28 -0.83
C GLU A 216 -20.96 6.90 0.35
N PRO A 217 -21.96 6.23 0.97
CA PRO A 217 -22.64 6.79 2.14
C PRO A 217 -21.72 7.08 3.33
N TYR A 218 -20.57 6.40 3.44
CA TYR A 218 -19.57 6.72 4.46
C TYR A 218 -18.82 8.02 4.17
N LEU A 219 -18.78 8.48 2.92
CA LEU A 219 -18.18 9.75 2.54
C LEU A 219 -19.16 10.92 2.76
N SER A 220 -20.45 10.72 2.48
CA SER A 220 -21.47 11.78 2.62
C SER A 220 -21.85 12.06 4.07
N ALA A 221 -21.89 11.05 4.93
CA ALA A 221 -22.19 11.19 6.37
C ALA A 221 -21.16 12.06 7.13
N SER A 222 -20.00 12.33 6.52
CA SER A 222 -18.94 13.14 7.12
C SER A 222 -19.04 14.63 6.80
N LEU A 223 -19.83 15.00 5.79
CA LEU A 223 -20.07 16.38 5.36
C LEU A 223 -21.24 17.05 6.08
N THR A 224 -22.03 16.27 6.82
CA THR A 224 -23.06 16.72 7.78
C THR A 224 -22.51 16.71 9.20
#